data_AF-A0A6P9CVG7-F1
#
_entry.id   AF-A0A6P9CVG7-F1
#
_cell.length_a   1.000
_cell.length_b   1.000
_cell.length_c   1.000
_cell.angle_alpha   90.00
_cell.angle_beta   90.00
_cell.angle_gamma   90.00
#
_symmetry.space_group_name_H-M   'P 1'
#
loop_
_entity.id
_entity.type
_entity.pdbx_description
1 polymer ?
#
loop_
_entity_poly.entity_id
_entity_poly.type
_entity_poly.pdbx_seq_one_letter_code
_entity_poly.pdbx_strand_id
1 'polypeptide(L)'
;MATFVFADLPRWARAVAFAATASEEIPALRRGKCRDSCRASIDMEDSAVAVLKRAVELDSASRFQESLICYQEGIDLLLSVLKATKDEKKKAYYRNKISSYMNRAEEIKKYVMKEKEDGKCHKQIKIEENSKGFSYEKLFQEYLNETVTEVWVEDPYIRQTHQLYNFLRFCEMLVKGPCRMKTIHLLTSHEEGHGKSQQMGSLEEIQQSLRDFGITLDISYSSSIHDREIRFNNGWMFKIGRGLDYFKKPQGRFCLGYCDFDLRPCHETTVDIFHNNYTKKT
;
A
#
# COMPACT_ATOMS: atom_id res chain seq x y z
N MET A 1 -12.59 -31.00 13.68
CA MET A 1 -13.30 -31.19 12.40
C MET A 1 -13.61 -29.82 11.82
N ALA A 2 -12.78 -29.37 10.87
CA ALA A 2 -13.10 -28.22 10.02
C ALA A 2 -13.23 -28.78 8.60
N THR A 3 -14.46 -29.02 8.17
CA THR A 3 -14.80 -29.39 6.80
C THR A 3 -14.57 -28.17 5.92
N PHE A 4 -13.40 -28.13 5.27
CA PHE A 4 -13.07 -27.16 4.23
C PHE A 4 -13.90 -27.52 2.98
N VAL A 5 -14.76 -26.59 2.54
CA VAL A 5 -15.59 -26.78 1.34
C VAL A 5 -14.68 -26.63 0.11
N PHE A 6 -14.42 -27.74 -0.58
CA PHE A 6 -13.53 -27.86 -1.76
C PHE A 6 -14.03 -27.19 -3.06
N ALA A 7 -15.11 -26.39 -3.00
CA ALA A 7 -15.83 -25.95 -4.18
C ALA A 7 -15.19 -24.77 -4.94
N ASP A 8 -14.41 -23.90 -4.27
CA ASP A 8 -13.97 -22.60 -4.84
C ASP A 8 -12.48 -22.50 -5.21
N LEU A 9 -11.77 -23.63 -5.32
CA LEU A 9 -10.37 -23.61 -5.78
C LEU A 9 -10.29 -23.54 -7.33
N PRO A 10 -9.51 -22.60 -7.90
CA PRO A 10 -9.29 -22.54 -9.34
C PRO A 10 -8.61 -23.81 -9.86
N ARG A 11 -8.94 -24.20 -11.10
CA ARG A 11 -8.55 -25.48 -11.74
C ARG A 11 -7.07 -25.84 -11.61
N TRP A 12 -6.17 -24.85 -11.54
CA TRP A 12 -4.73 -25.05 -11.42
C TRP A 12 -4.27 -25.51 -10.02
N ALA A 13 -4.98 -25.15 -8.94
CA ALA A 13 -4.66 -25.62 -7.58
C ALA A 13 -4.99 -27.12 -7.40
N ARG A 14 -5.99 -27.63 -8.12
CA ARG A 14 -6.33 -29.07 -8.16
C ARG A 14 -5.29 -29.90 -8.93
N ALA A 15 -4.62 -29.30 -9.92
CA ALA A 15 -3.58 -29.98 -10.70
C ALA A 15 -2.29 -30.23 -9.90
N VAL A 16 -1.98 -29.37 -8.91
CA VAL A 16 -0.78 -29.49 -8.06
C VAL A 16 -0.88 -30.70 -7.11
N ALA A 17 -2.06 -31.02 -6.57
CA ALA A 17 -2.25 -32.18 -5.71
C ALA A 17 -2.14 -33.52 -6.47
N PHE A 18 -2.45 -33.52 -7.78
CA PHE A 18 -2.42 -34.73 -8.61
C PHE A 18 -1.03 -35.00 -9.22
N ALA A 19 -0.22 -33.97 -9.40
CA ALA A 19 1.14 -34.10 -9.97
C ALA A 19 2.17 -34.66 -8.98
N ALA A 20 1.86 -34.70 -7.68
CA ALA A 20 2.77 -35.20 -6.64
C ALA A 20 2.75 -36.73 -6.44
N THR A 21 1.77 -37.46 -7.01
CA THR A 21 1.52 -38.87 -6.64
C THR A 21 1.33 -39.87 -7.76
N ALA A 22 1.40 -39.49 -9.04
CA ALA A 22 1.18 -40.44 -10.14
C ALA A 22 2.49 -40.86 -10.83
N SER A 23 3.05 -41.97 -10.37
CA SER A 23 3.93 -42.85 -11.13
C SER A 23 3.13 -44.08 -11.55
N GLU A 24 2.74 -44.20 -12.83
CA GLU A 24 2.46 -45.48 -13.50
C GLU A 24 2.27 -45.32 -15.02
N GLU A 25 2.54 -46.41 -15.73
CA GLU A 25 2.89 -46.55 -17.15
C GLU A 25 1.71 -46.57 -18.16
N ILE A 26 2.04 -46.82 -19.45
CA ILE A 26 1.25 -47.39 -20.59
C ILE A 26 0.99 -46.40 -21.77
N PRO A 27 1.00 -46.81 -23.07
CA PRO A 27 2.01 -47.49 -23.88
C PRO A 27 2.36 -46.69 -25.17
N ALA A 28 3.30 -47.19 -25.98
CA ALA A 28 3.73 -46.57 -27.23
C ALA A 28 2.66 -46.56 -28.35
N LEU A 29 2.44 -45.40 -29.00
CA LEU A 29 1.88 -45.38 -30.36
C LEU A 29 2.37 -44.20 -31.23
N ARG A 30 3.01 -44.62 -32.34
CA ARG A 30 3.23 -44.00 -33.67
C ARG A 30 3.95 -42.65 -33.80
N ARG A 31 5.12 -42.75 -34.47
CA ARG A 31 5.93 -41.67 -35.02
C ARG A 31 5.23 -41.01 -36.21
N GLY A 32 5.25 -39.67 -36.26
CA GLY A 32 4.96 -38.91 -37.48
C GLY A 32 4.72 -37.41 -37.25
N LYS A 33 5.81 -36.61 -37.22
CA LYS A 33 5.96 -35.14 -37.43
C LYS A 33 6.88 -34.49 -36.39
N CYS A 34 8.18 -34.52 -36.64
CA CYS A 34 9.18 -33.92 -35.74
C CYS A 34 9.51 -32.44 -36.05
N ARG A 35 9.11 -31.88 -37.20
CA ARG A 35 9.45 -30.47 -37.54
C ARG A 35 8.44 -29.44 -37.02
N ASP A 36 7.15 -29.73 -37.10
CA ASP A 36 6.10 -28.80 -36.64
C ASP A 36 6.01 -28.73 -35.10
N SER A 37 6.26 -29.86 -34.42
CA SER A 37 6.22 -29.95 -32.96
C SER A 37 7.34 -29.15 -32.27
N CYS A 38 8.54 -29.10 -32.85
CA CYS A 38 9.66 -28.35 -32.27
C CYS A 38 9.50 -26.84 -32.44
N ARG A 39 8.93 -26.39 -33.57
CA ARG A 39 8.67 -24.96 -33.83
C ARG A 39 7.59 -24.42 -32.90
N ALA A 40 6.50 -25.17 -32.73
CA ALA A 40 5.44 -24.83 -31.78
C ALA A 40 5.93 -24.77 -30.32
N SER A 41 6.89 -25.61 -29.91
CA SER A 41 7.46 -25.55 -28.56
C SER A 41 8.34 -24.31 -28.34
N ILE A 42 9.06 -23.85 -29.38
CA ILE A 42 9.88 -22.63 -29.34
C ILE A 42 8.98 -21.39 -29.30
N ASP A 43 7.95 -21.34 -30.14
CA ASP A 43 7.01 -20.20 -30.20
C ASP A 43 6.24 -20.03 -28.86
N MET A 44 5.92 -21.15 -28.19
CA MET A 44 5.30 -21.12 -26.85
C MET A 44 6.28 -20.64 -25.76
N GLU A 45 7.57 -21.00 -25.86
CA GLU A 45 8.60 -20.53 -24.93
C GLU A 45 8.82 -19.02 -25.05
N ASP A 46 8.93 -18.50 -26.28
CA ASP A 46 9.07 -17.06 -26.55
C ASP A 46 7.85 -16.28 -26.04
N SER A 47 6.65 -16.84 -26.25
CA SER A 47 5.40 -16.25 -25.73
C SER A 47 5.38 -16.20 -24.20
N ALA A 48 5.76 -17.30 -23.53
CA ALA A 48 5.85 -17.34 -22.06
C ALA A 48 6.83 -16.29 -21.53
N VAL A 49 8.00 -16.16 -22.16
CA VAL A 49 9.02 -15.16 -21.79
C VAL A 49 8.50 -13.74 -21.99
N ALA A 50 7.82 -13.46 -23.10
CA ALA A 50 7.25 -12.13 -23.37
C ALA A 50 6.22 -11.73 -22.32
N VAL A 51 5.30 -12.63 -21.96
CA VAL A 51 4.26 -12.38 -20.96
C VAL A 51 4.86 -12.19 -19.56
N LEU A 52 5.85 -13.01 -19.18
CA LEU A 52 6.52 -12.90 -17.88
C LEU A 52 7.38 -11.63 -17.76
N LYS A 53 8.04 -11.20 -18.84
CA LYS A 53 8.75 -9.90 -18.86
C LYS A 53 7.79 -8.75 -18.59
N ARG A 54 6.65 -8.73 -19.29
CA ARG A 54 5.58 -7.74 -19.06
C ARG A 54 5.06 -7.80 -17.62
N ALA A 55 4.92 -8.99 -17.04
CA ALA A 55 4.48 -9.14 -15.65
C ALA A 55 5.42 -8.43 -14.66
N VAL A 56 6.74 -8.58 -14.85
CA VAL A 56 7.78 -7.93 -14.03
C VAL A 56 7.80 -6.42 -14.23
N GLU A 57 7.64 -5.93 -15.47
CA GLU A 57 7.53 -4.50 -15.76
C GLU A 57 6.33 -3.88 -15.04
N LEU A 58 5.15 -4.52 -15.14
CA LEU A 58 3.94 -4.07 -14.45
C LEU A 58 4.07 -4.13 -12.93
N ASP A 59 4.74 -5.15 -12.39
CA ASP A 59 5.05 -5.29 -10.96
C ASP A 59 5.90 -4.11 -10.48
N SER A 60 6.99 -3.80 -11.21
CA SER A 60 7.86 -2.67 -10.91
C SER A 60 7.16 -1.31 -11.02
N ALA A 61 6.12 -1.22 -11.84
CA ALA A 61 5.26 -0.04 -12.00
C ALA A 61 4.08 -0.01 -11.01
N SER A 62 4.04 -0.91 -10.01
CA SER A 62 2.96 -1.03 -9.02
C SER A 62 1.56 -1.31 -9.60
N ARG A 63 1.48 -1.82 -10.84
CA ARG A 63 0.21 -2.22 -11.49
C ARG A 63 -0.12 -3.67 -11.13
N PHE A 64 -0.36 -3.90 -9.85
CA PHE A 64 -0.43 -5.25 -9.26
C PHE A 64 -1.54 -6.13 -9.82
N GLN A 65 -2.72 -5.57 -10.14
CA GLN A 65 -3.84 -6.35 -10.70
C GLN A 65 -3.50 -6.93 -12.07
N GLU A 66 -2.95 -6.10 -12.97
CA GLU A 66 -2.55 -6.53 -14.32
C GLU A 66 -1.31 -7.41 -14.28
N SER A 67 -0.34 -7.06 -13.43
CA SER A 67 0.85 -7.86 -13.18
C SER A 67 0.48 -9.29 -12.74
N LEU A 68 -0.49 -9.44 -11.83
CA LEU A 68 -0.96 -10.74 -11.37
C LEU A 68 -1.54 -11.60 -12.50
N ILE A 69 -2.32 -10.99 -13.40
CA ILE A 69 -2.90 -11.68 -14.56
C ILE A 69 -1.76 -12.15 -15.48
N CYS A 70 -0.80 -11.27 -15.81
CA CYS A 70 0.34 -11.64 -16.65
C CYS A 70 1.23 -12.71 -15.99
N TYR A 71 1.43 -12.67 -14.67
CA TYR A 71 2.15 -13.75 -13.97
C TYR A 71 1.40 -15.08 -14.10
N GLN A 72 0.09 -15.11 -13.89
CA GLN A 72 -0.73 -16.33 -14.02
C GLN A 72 -0.66 -16.90 -15.44
N GLU A 73 -0.90 -16.08 -16.46
CA GLU A 73 -0.84 -16.48 -17.87
C GLU A 73 0.56 -16.96 -18.27
N GLY A 74 1.60 -16.22 -17.88
CA GLY A 74 2.99 -16.55 -18.17
C GLY A 74 3.43 -17.86 -17.49
N ILE A 75 3.00 -18.10 -16.25
CA ILE A 75 3.24 -19.35 -15.53
C ILE A 75 2.52 -20.52 -16.22
N ASP A 76 1.27 -20.35 -16.65
CA ASP A 76 0.50 -21.38 -17.34
C ASP A 76 1.13 -21.77 -18.69
N LEU A 77 1.64 -20.79 -19.44
CA LEU A 77 2.41 -21.03 -20.67
C LEU A 77 3.71 -21.77 -20.36
N LEU A 78 4.45 -21.35 -19.33
CA LEU A 78 5.71 -21.98 -18.95
C LEU A 78 5.52 -23.41 -18.42
N LEU A 79 4.42 -23.70 -17.74
CA LEU A 79 3.99 -25.05 -17.36
C LEU A 79 3.70 -25.92 -18.59
N SER A 80 3.12 -25.34 -19.64
CA SER A 80 2.87 -26.04 -20.91
C SER A 80 4.18 -26.37 -21.63
N VAL A 81 5.14 -25.43 -21.64
CA VAL A 81 6.51 -25.64 -22.15
C VAL A 81 7.24 -26.73 -21.34
N LEU A 82 7.13 -26.71 -20.01
CA LEU A 82 7.72 -27.72 -19.13
C LEU A 82 7.21 -29.14 -19.46
N LYS A 83 5.92 -29.30 -19.74
CA LYS A 83 5.30 -30.58 -20.13
C LYS A 83 5.81 -31.08 -21.49
N ALA A 84 6.03 -30.18 -22.43
CA ALA A 84 6.53 -30.51 -23.76
C ALA A 84 8.06 -30.77 -23.82
N THR A 85 8.80 -30.22 -22.84
CA THR A 85 10.26 -30.34 -22.78
C THR A 85 10.68 -31.75 -22.40
N LYS A 86 11.71 -32.30 -23.07
CA LYS A 86 12.26 -33.64 -22.78
C LYS A 86 13.57 -33.59 -21.99
N ASP A 87 14.33 -32.50 -22.13
CA ASP A 87 15.61 -32.31 -21.45
C ASP A 87 15.40 -32.06 -19.95
N GLU A 88 15.91 -32.96 -19.11
CA GLU A 88 15.76 -32.87 -17.66
C GLU A 88 16.47 -31.65 -17.05
N LYS A 89 17.59 -31.18 -17.61
CA LYS A 89 18.26 -29.96 -17.14
C LYS A 89 17.40 -28.74 -17.39
N LYS A 90 16.78 -28.65 -18.57
CA LYS A 90 15.83 -27.57 -18.90
C LYS A 90 14.56 -27.66 -18.06
N LYS A 91 14.04 -28.87 -17.82
CA LYS A 91 12.90 -29.05 -16.91
C LYS A 91 13.19 -28.54 -15.51
N ALA A 92 14.35 -28.89 -14.93
CA ALA A 92 14.76 -28.39 -13.62
C ALA A 92 14.85 -26.86 -13.60
N TYR A 93 15.42 -26.25 -14.65
CA TYR A 93 15.45 -24.79 -14.80
C TYR A 93 14.05 -24.15 -14.83
N TYR A 94 13.13 -24.67 -15.65
CA TYR A 94 11.77 -24.13 -15.72
C TYR A 94 11.00 -24.33 -14.42
N ARG A 95 11.14 -25.48 -13.73
CA ARG A 95 10.52 -25.71 -12.40
C ARG A 95 10.96 -24.65 -11.40
N ASN A 96 12.24 -24.35 -11.33
CA ASN A 96 12.77 -23.32 -10.43
C ASN A 96 12.23 -21.93 -10.77
N LYS A 97 12.16 -21.57 -12.06
CA LYS A 97 11.59 -20.29 -12.50
C LYS A 97 10.09 -20.19 -12.21
N ILE A 98 9.33 -21.24 -12.50
CA ILE A 98 7.90 -21.32 -12.20
C ILE A 98 7.67 -21.12 -10.70
N SER A 99 8.43 -21.81 -9.84
CA SER A 99 8.32 -21.66 -8.39
C SER A 99 8.61 -20.21 -7.94
N SER A 100 9.66 -19.58 -8.47
CA SER A 100 9.98 -18.18 -8.15
C SER A 100 8.86 -17.22 -8.57
N TYR A 101 8.30 -17.37 -9.76
CA TYR A 101 7.21 -16.52 -10.24
C TYR A 101 5.89 -16.81 -9.51
N MET A 102 5.62 -18.07 -9.14
CA MET A 102 4.45 -18.44 -8.32
C MET A 102 4.50 -17.78 -6.95
N ASN A 103 5.64 -17.83 -6.25
CA ASN A 103 5.80 -17.17 -4.96
C ASN A 103 5.51 -15.67 -5.06
N ARG A 104 6.05 -15.00 -6.09
CA ARG A 104 5.78 -13.58 -6.32
C ARG A 104 4.31 -13.30 -6.65
N ALA A 105 3.69 -14.14 -7.48
CA ALA A 105 2.28 -14.02 -7.81
C ALA A 105 1.36 -14.22 -6.59
N GLU A 106 1.73 -15.10 -5.65
CA GLU A 106 1.01 -15.27 -4.39
C GLU A 106 1.12 -14.05 -3.48
N GLU A 107 2.31 -13.45 -3.37
CA GLU A 107 2.50 -12.17 -2.67
C GLU A 107 1.60 -11.09 -3.26
N ILE A 108 1.70 -10.87 -4.59
CA ILE A 108 0.89 -9.88 -5.31
C ILE A 108 -0.60 -10.15 -5.12
N LYS A 109 -1.04 -11.41 -5.15
CA LYS A 109 -2.44 -11.77 -4.92
C LYS A 109 -2.91 -11.36 -3.53
N LYS A 110 -2.10 -11.52 -2.48
CA LYS A 110 -2.44 -11.06 -1.12
C LYS A 110 -2.62 -9.54 -1.10
N TYR A 111 -1.73 -8.78 -1.75
CA TYR A 111 -1.87 -7.34 -1.89
C TYR A 111 -3.16 -6.95 -2.63
N VAL A 112 -3.43 -7.55 -3.79
CA VAL A 112 -4.63 -7.25 -4.59
C VAL A 112 -5.92 -7.56 -3.83
N MET A 113 -5.96 -8.64 -3.04
CA MET A 113 -7.12 -8.95 -2.20
C MET A 113 -7.29 -7.92 -1.08
N LYS A 114 -6.20 -7.56 -0.39
CA LYS A 114 -6.21 -6.52 0.64
C LYS A 114 -6.69 -5.17 0.09
N GLU A 115 -6.17 -4.72 -1.05
CA GLU A 115 -6.62 -3.46 -1.68
C GLU A 115 -8.11 -3.47 -2.08
N LYS A 116 -8.66 -4.65 -2.44
CA LYS A 116 -10.10 -4.79 -2.72
C LYS A 116 -10.96 -4.71 -1.46
N GLU A 117 -10.46 -5.21 -0.34
CA GLU A 117 -11.11 -5.12 0.97
C GLU A 117 -11.04 -3.68 1.50
N ASP A 118 -9.85 -3.09 1.47
CA ASP A 118 -9.59 -1.69 1.80
C ASP A 118 -10.47 -0.77 0.95
N GLY A 119 -10.64 -1.07 -0.35
CA GLY A 119 -11.53 -0.36 -1.26
C GLY A 119 -13.03 -0.42 -0.94
N LYS A 120 -13.46 -1.30 -0.04
CA LYS A 120 -14.83 -1.32 0.51
C LYS A 120 -14.92 -0.65 1.88
N CYS A 121 -13.79 -0.30 2.48
CA CYS A 121 -13.70 0.17 3.85
C CYS A 121 -14.11 1.64 3.94
N HIS A 122 -15.16 1.88 4.73
CA HIS A 122 -15.45 3.16 5.36
C HIS A 122 -15.56 2.91 6.86
N LYS A 123 -14.70 3.55 7.64
CA LYS A 123 -14.63 3.41 9.10
C LYS A 123 -14.71 4.81 9.70
N GLN A 124 -15.65 5.00 10.61
CA GLN A 124 -15.75 6.22 11.40
C GLN A 124 -15.31 5.94 12.83
N ILE A 125 -14.42 6.78 13.36
CA ILE A 125 -13.99 6.74 14.76
C ILE A 125 -14.53 8.00 15.43
N LYS A 126 -15.32 7.82 16.50
CA LYS A 126 -15.74 8.93 17.36
C LYS A 126 -14.76 9.07 18.51
N ILE A 127 -14.07 10.22 18.57
CA ILE A 127 -13.22 10.60 19.69
C ILE A 127 -14.11 11.36 20.67
N GLU A 128 -14.41 10.74 21.80
CA GLU A 128 -15.24 11.35 22.84
C GLU A 128 -14.48 12.46 23.59
N GLU A 129 -15.23 13.39 24.17
CA GLU A 129 -14.67 14.49 24.96
C GLU A 129 -13.80 13.96 26.12
N ASN A 130 -12.60 14.52 26.29
CA ASN A 130 -11.58 14.11 27.28
C ASN A 130 -11.01 12.70 27.12
N SER A 131 -11.35 11.97 26.05
CA SER A 131 -10.77 10.67 25.78
C SER A 131 -9.26 10.74 25.49
N LYS A 132 -8.57 9.61 25.64
CA LYS A 132 -7.11 9.46 25.52
C LYS A 132 -6.78 8.28 24.61
N GLY A 133 -5.52 8.15 24.21
CA GLY A 133 -5.02 7.06 23.40
C GLY A 133 -5.30 7.24 21.91
N PHE A 134 -5.26 8.49 21.46
CA PHE A 134 -5.47 8.91 20.07
C PHE A 134 -4.27 9.73 19.59
N SER A 135 -3.04 9.32 19.92
CA SER A 135 -1.85 9.87 19.27
C SER A 135 -1.94 9.67 17.75
N TYR A 136 -1.20 10.47 16.98
CA TYR A 136 -1.15 10.27 15.53
C TYR A 136 -0.63 8.88 15.18
N GLU A 137 0.40 8.39 15.87
CA GLU A 137 0.92 7.04 15.67
C GLU A 137 -0.19 6.00 15.78
N LYS A 138 -0.98 6.06 16.85
CA LYS A 138 -2.08 5.12 17.05
C LYS A 138 -3.21 5.25 16.03
N LEU A 139 -3.50 6.47 15.58
CA LEU A 139 -4.57 6.76 14.62
C LEU A 139 -4.21 6.31 13.19
N PHE A 140 -2.96 6.50 12.77
CA PHE A 140 -2.54 6.28 11.38
C PHE A 140 -1.73 4.98 11.15
N GLN A 141 -1.16 4.35 12.18
CA GLN A 141 -0.27 3.17 12.04
C GLN A 141 -0.84 2.03 11.19
N GLU A 142 -2.16 1.76 11.27
CA GLU A 142 -2.81 0.67 10.52
C GLU A 142 -2.76 0.90 9.00
N TYR A 143 -2.64 2.16 8.60
CA TYR A 143 -2.73 2.64 7.22
C TYR A 143 -1.37 3.03 6.63
N LEU A 144 -0.33 3.06 7.47
CA LEU A 144 1.06 3.30 7.08
C LEU A 144 1.76 1.97 6.78
N ASN A 145 2.28 1.85 5.57
CA ASN A 145 3.07 0.70 5.15
C ASN A 145 4.13 1.15 4.12
N GLU A 146 4.97 0.21 3.67
CA GLU A 146 6.09 0.50 2.77
C GLU A 146 5.69 1.14 1.42
N THR A 147 4.42 1.01 1.00
CA THR A 147 3.94 1.61 -0.26
C THR A 147 3.66 3.11 -0.13
N VAL A 148 3.55 3.62 1.09
CA VAL A 148 3.35 5.05 1.32
C VAL A 148 4.67 5.78 1.07
N THR A 149 4.65 6.66 0.09
CA THR A 149 5.81 7.50 -0.28
C THR A 149 5.46 8.98 -0.39
N GLU A 150 4.18 9.30 -0.47
CA GLU A 150 3.69 10.67 -0.68
C GLU A 150 2.40 10.90 0.10
N VAL A 151 2.32 12.05 0.79
CA VAL A 151 1.23 12.40 1.71
C VAL A 151 0.79 13.83 1.44
N TRP A 152 -0.52 14.06 1.38
CA TRP A 152 -1.12 15.40 1.32
C TRP A 152 -1.86 15.68 2.60
N VAL A 153 -1.65 16.87 3.15
CA VAL A 153 -2.28 17.37 4.37
C VAL A 153 -2.94 18.70 4.03
N GLU A 154 -4.27 18.73 4.03
CA GLU A 154 -5.07 19.93 3.93
C GLU A 154 -5.61 20.26 5.32
N ASP A 155 -5.09 21.31 5.94
CA ASP A 155 -5.54 21.77 7.26
C ASP A 155 -5.44 23.30 7.35
N PRO A 156 -6.56 24.04 7.41
CA PRO A 156 -6.55 25.49 7.42
C PRO A 156 -6.02 26.10 8.73
N TYR A 157 -5.77 25.30 9.77
CA TYR A 157 -5.39 25.79 11.10
C TYR A 157 -3.98 25.37 11.51
N ILE A 158 -3.01 25.30 10.59
CA ILE A 158 -1.58 25.13 10.96
C ILE A 158 -0.95 26.51 11.12
N ARG A 159 -1.37 27.26 12.16
CA ARG A 159 -1.02 28.68 12.36
C ARG A 159 -0.22 28.89 13.64
N GLN A 160 -0.84 28.56 14.77
CA GLN A 160 -0.30 28.77 16.10
C GLN A 160 0.82 27.78 16.43
N THR A 161 1.66 28.13 17.41
CA THR A 161 2.79 27.31 17.86
C THR A 161 2.40 25.86 18.21
N HIS A 162 1.28 25.65 18.92
CA HIS A 162 0.86 24.29 19.25
C HIS A 162 0.41 23.48 18.02
N GLN A 163 -0.11 24.16 16.99
CA GLN A 163 -0.56 23.57 15.73
C GLN A 163 0.65 23.21 14.84
N LEU A 164 1.69 24.06 14.85
CA LEU A 164 2.97 23.77 14.21
C LEU A 164 3.62 22.53 14.85
N TYR A 165 3.61 22.43 16.18
CA TYR A 165 4.08 21.23 16.87
C TYR A 165 3.22 19.98 16.62
N ASN A 166 1.91 20.15 16.43
CA ASN A 166 1.02 19.05 16.00
C ASN A 166 1.45 18.54 14.62
N PHE A 167 1.66 19.43 13.66
CA PHE A 167 2.16 19.08 12.33
C PHE A 167 3.56 18.43 12.37
N LEU A 168 4.47 18.96 13.20
CA LEU A 168 5.80 18.38 13.39
C LEU A 168 5.71 16.93 13.91
N ARG A 169 4.91 16.66 14.94
CA ARG A 169 4.70 15.30 15.45
C ARG A 169 4.10 14.36 14.41
N PHE A 170 3.19 14.87 13.59
CA PHE A 170 2.65 14.11 12.46
C PHE A 170 3.76 13.75 11.48
N CYS A 171 4.67 14.68 11.16
CA CYS A 171 5.83 14.41 10.31
C CYS A 171 6.78 13.39 10.95
N GLU A 172 7.08 13.51 12.26
CA GLU A 172 7.94 12.56 12.98
C GLU A 172 7.41 11.12 12.90
N MET A 173 6.09 10.94 13.01
CA MET A 173 5.45 9.63 12.80
C MET A 173 5.69 9.11 11.38
N LEU A 174 5.58 9.95 10.36
CA LEU A 174 5.84 9.55 8.97
C LEU A 174 7.32 9.20 8.74
N VAL A 175 8.26 9.85 9.43
CA VAL A 175 9.68 9.52 9.33
C VAL A 175 10.01 8.21 10.05
N LYS A 176 9.41 7.98 11.22
CA LYS A 176 9.65 6.78 12.05
C LYS A 176 8.94 5.52 11.51
N GLY A 177 7.82 5.71 10.82
CA GLY A 177 6.96 4.61 10.36
C GLY A 177 7.66 3.67 9.36
N PRO A 178 7.02 2.54 9.02
CA PRO A 178 7.55 1.59 8.04
C PRO A 178 7.54 2.13 6.59
N CYS A 179 7.03 3.34 6.37
CA CYS A 179 6.91 3.96 5.07
C CYS A 179 8.24 4.54 4.57
N ARG A 180 8.41 4.58 3.25
CA ARG A 180 9.57 5.20 2.59
C ARG A 180 9.19 6.59 2.12
N MET A 181 8.92 7.46 3.09
CA MET A 181 8.41 8.82 2.86
C MET A 181 9.38 9.62 1.98
N LYS A 182 8.86 10.27 0.93
CA LYS A 182 9.64 11.12 0.01
C LYS A 182 9.15 12.55 -0.01
N THR A 183 7.83 12.74 -0.13
CA THR A 183 7.25 14.08 -0.34
C THR A 183 5.99 14.29 0.50
N ILE A 184 5.97 15.34 1.32
CA ILE A 184 4.82 15.78 2.10
C ILE A 184 4.32 17.09 1.48
N HIS A 185 3.03 17.15 1.17
CA HIS A 185 2.36 18.35 0.67
C HIS A 185 1.47 18.92 1.77
N LEU A 186 1.77 20.14 2.23
CA LEU A 186 0.95 20.86 3.19
C LEU A 186 0.21 22.01 2.50
N LEU A 187 -1.11 21.97 2.55
CA LEU A 187 -1.98 23.09 2.17
C LEU A 187 -2.62 23.67 3.44
N THR A 188 -2.27 24.91 3.77
CA THR A 188 -2.81 25.60 4.95
C THR A 188 -3.25 27.02 4.63
N SER A 189 -3.85 27.72 5.59
CA SER A 189 -4.21 29.13 5.46
C SER A 189 -3.22 30.01 6.21
N HIS A 190 -3.02 31.23 5.73
CA HIS A 190 -2.21 32.20 6.45
C HIS A 190 -2.86 32.61 7.78
N GLU A 191 -2.02 32.85 8.77
CA GLU A 191 -2.40 33.64 9.92
C GLU A 191 -2.62 35.11 9.53
N GLU A 192 -3.60 35.76 10.16
CA GLU A 192 -3.89 37.16 9.93
C GLU A 192 -2.94 38.05 10.77
N GLY A 193 -2.53 39.19 10.22
CA GLY A 193 -1.69 40.16 10.92
C GLY A 193 -0.23 39.72 11.12
N HIS A 194 0.35 40.05 12.28
CA HIS A 194 1.79 39.85 12.55
C HIS A 194 2.20 38.38 12.66
N GLY A 195 1.28 37.47 12.98
CA GLY A 195 1.55 36.04 13.14
C GLY A 195 1.95 35.32 11.84
N LYS A 196 1.63 35.89 10.67
CA LYS A 196 2.00 35.33 9.36
C LYS A 196 3.50 35.06 9.22
N SER A 197 4.33 36.02 9.65
CA SER A 197 5.79 35.90 9.56
C SER A 197 6.32 34.76 10.43
N GLN A 198 5.77 34.61 11.64
CA GLN A 198 6.13 33.55 12.57
C GLN A 198 5.70 32.17 12.05
N GLN A 199 4.48 32.06 11.53
CA GLN A 199 3.98 30.83 10.90
C GLN A 199 4.90 30.39 9.76
N MET A 200 5.23 31.31 8.83
CA MET A 200 6.09 31.01 7.68
C MET A 200 7.50 30.59 8.12
N GLY A 201 8.14 31.35 9.01
CA GLY A 201 9.47 31.00 9.51
C GLY A 201 9.51 29.64 10.21
N SER A 202 8.49 29.34 11.02
CA SER A 202 8.42 28.04 11.72
C SER A 202 8.20 26.87 10.76
N LEU A 203 7.38 27.06 9.71
CA LEU A 203 7.17 26.02 8.69
C LEU A 203 8.40 25.83 7.82
N GLU A 204 9.15 26.89 7.51
CA GLU A 204 10.44 26.81 6.82
C GLU A 204 11.49 26.06 7.65
N GLU A 205 11.52 26.24 8.98
CA GLU A 205 12.37 25.44 9.88
C GLU A 205 12.03 23.95 9.82
N ILE A 206 10.73 23.60 9.87
CA ILE A 206 10.27 22.21 9.73
C ILE A 206 10.66 21.66 8.34
N GLN A 207 10.50 22.47 7.29
CA GLN A 207 10.86 22.11 5.93
C GLN A 207 12.35 21.79 5.81
N GLN A 208 13.22 22.60 6.41
CA GLN A 208 14.65 22.37 6.41
C GLN A 208 15.03 21.13 7.21
N SER A 209 14.42 20.95 8.39
CA SER A 209 14.67 19.75 9.21
C SER A 209 14.29 18.46 8.47
N LEU A 210 13.17 18.45 7.73
CA LEU A 210 12.77 17.29 6.93
C LEU A 210 13.69 17.02 5.74
N ARG A 211 14.25 18.07 5.13
CA ARG A 211 15.25 17.93 4.07
C ARG A 211 16.49 17.17 4.53
N ASP A 212 16.91 17.33 5.79
CA ASP A 212 18.04 16.61 6.36
C ASP A 212 17.79 15.09 6.45
N PHE A 213 16.53 14.67 6.50
CA PHE A 213 16.10 13.26 6.40
C PHE A 213 15.82 12.81 4.96
N GLY A 214 16.10 13.64 3.95
CA GLY A 214 15.84 13.36 2.54
C GLY A 214 14.37 13.46 2.14
N ILE A 215 13.54 14.14 2.93
CA ILE A 215 12.11 14.32 2.69
C ILE A 215 11.86 15.74 2.20
N THR A 216 11.11 15.86 1.11
CA THR A 216 10.66 17.15 0.57
C THR A 216 9.35 17.54 1.22
N LEU A 217 9.28 18.74 1.81
CA LEU A 217 8.03 19.32 2.30
C LEU A 217 7.64 20.49 1.38
N ASP A 218 6.53 20.35 0.67
CA ASP A 218 5.97 21.37 -0.21
C ASP A 218 4.84 22.10 0.52
N ILE A 219 4.99 23.41 0.74
CA ILE A 219 4.04 24.21 1.51
C ILE A 219 3.31 25.14 0.55
N SER A 220 1.99 25.04 0.52
CA SER A 220 1.09 25.90 -0.23
C SER A 220 0.11 26.60 0.71
N TYR A 221 -0.26 27.82 0.35
CA TYR A 221 -1.20 28.62 1.13
C TYR A 221 -2.47 28.93 0.33
N SER A 222 -3.62 28.76 0.96
CA SER A 222 -4.92 29.16 0.42
C SER A 222 -5.83 29.71 1.51
N SER A 223 -6.51 30.81 1.22
CA SER A 223 -7.48 31.43 2.13
C SER A 223 -8.89 30.84 2.01
N SER A 224 -9.18 30.07 0.96
CA SER A 224 -10.51 29.51 0.67
C SER A 224 -10.68 28.05 1.07
N ILE A 225 -9.68 27.46 1.75
CA ILE A 225 -9.77 26.08 2.20
C ILE A 225 -10.47 25.98 3.55
N HIS A 226 -11.37 25.00 3.65
CA HIS A 226 -12.12 24.69 4.88
C HIS A 226 -12.06 23.21 5.23
N ASP A 227 -11.78 22.38 4.23
CA ASP A 227 -11.69 20.94 4.37
C ASP A 227 -10.46 20.56 5.18
N ARG A 228 -10.61 19.49 5.96
CA ARG A 228 -9.59 18.93 6.85
C ARG A 228 -9.37 17.50 6.41
N GLU A 229 -8.41 17.32 5.54
CA GLU A 229 -8.22 16.09 4.79
C GLU A 229 -6.75 15.68 4.79
N ILE A 230 -6.49 14.42 5.08
CA ILE A 230 -5.16 13.82 4.95
C ILE A 230 -5.28 12.67 3.96
N ARG A 231 -4.38 12.63 2.99
CA ARG A 231 -4.36 11.62 1.93
C ARG A 231 -3.01 10.96 1.83
N PHE A 232 -3.03 9.64 1.71
CA PHE A 232 -1.85 8.84 1.40
C PHE A 232 -1.93 8.37 -0.05
N ASN A 233 -0.78 8.28 -0.71
CA ASN A 233 -0.70 7.82 -2.11
C ASN A 233 -1.11 6.34 -2.29
N ASN A 234 -1.20 5.57 -1.21
CA ASN A 234 -1.76 4.21 -1.22
C ASN A 234 -3.29 4.18 -1.22
N GLY A 235 -3.97 5.32 -1.33
CA GLY A 235 -5.41 5.41 -1.51
C GLY A 235 -6.21 5.67 -0.23
N TRP A 236 -5.59 5.64 0.95
CA TRP A 236 -6.25 5.99 2.20
C TRP A 236 -6.44 7.50 2.35
N MET A 237 -7.62 7.88 2.84
CA MET A 237 -8.01 9.25 3.09
C MET A 237 -8.67 9.36 4.46
N PHE A 238 -8.36 10.44 5.16
CA PHE A 238 -8.82 10.74 6.51
C PHE A 238 -9.43 12.13 6.52
N LYS A 239 -10.68 12.22 6.96
CA LYS A 239 -11.34 13.50 7.26
C LYS A 239 -11.50 13.62 8.76
N ILE A 240 -10.80 14.59 9.36
CA ILE A 240 -10.81 14.78 10.81
C ILE A 240 -11.58 16.05 11.11
N GLY A 241 -12.63 15.93 11.91
CA GLY A 241 -13.53 17.04 12.21
C GLY A 241 -12.82 18.27 12.78
N ARG A 242 -11.65 18.15 13.43
CA ARG A 242 -10.81 19.24 13.94
C ARG A 242 -9.44 19.36 13.27
N GLY A 243 -9.19 18.61 12.20
CA GLY A 243 -7.85 18.52 11.60
C GLY A 243 -6.85 17.90 12.56
N LEU A 244 -5.61 18.36 12.54
CA LEU A 244 -4.59 17.90 13.48
C LEU A 244 -4.76 18.48 14.90
N ASP A 245 -5.60 19.51 15.11
CA ASP A 245 -5.74 20.22 16.38
C ASP A 245 -6.91 19.72 17.27
N TYR A 246 -7.00 18.40 17.47
CA TYR A 246 -7.99 17.79 18.36
C TYR A 246 -7.50 17.55 19.79
N PHE A 247 -6.25 17.89 20.13
CA PHE A 247 -5.71 17.72 21.48
C PHE A 247 -6.05 18.90 22.39
N LYS A 248 -6.35 18.62 23.65
CA LYS A 248 -6.49 19.67 24.67
C LYS A 248 -5.15 20.20 25.13
N LYS A 249 -5.17 21.42 25.67
CA LYS A 249 -4.04 21.98 26.39
C LYS A 249 -3.72 21.11 27.63
N PRO A 250 -2.44 20.91 27.96
CA PRO A 250 -2.04 20.18 29.16
C PRO A 250 -2.48 20.92 30.43
N GLN A 251 -2.74 20.18 31.51
CA GLN A 251 -3.21 20.72 32.80
C GLN A 251 -2.12 21.55 33.53
N GLY A 252 -0.85 21.33 33.21
CA GLY A 252 0.27 22.05 33.80
C GLY A 252 1.57 21.82 33.02
N ARG A 253 2.67 22.40 33.51
CA ARG A 253 4.00 22.31 32.87
C ARG A 253 4.61 20.90 32.95
N PHE A 254 4.34 20.17 34.03
CA PHE A 254 4.88 18.84 34.30
C PHE A 254 3.75 17.85 34.61
N CYS A 255 2.86 17.64 33.63
CA CYS A 255 1.78 16.67 33.76
C CYS A 255 1.98 15.48 32.81
N LEU A 256 1.42 14.33 33.19
CA LEU A 256 1.34 13.19 32.28
C LEU A 256 0.57 13.58 31.01
N GLY A 257 1.08 13.10 29.89
CA GLY A 257 0.60 13.46 28.57
C GLY A 257 1.15 14.76 28.01
N TYR A 258 2.15 15.40 28.64
CA TYR A 258 2.80 16.59 28.07
C TYR A 258 3.57 16.25 26.77
N CYS A 259 4.42 15.22 26.81
CA CYS A 259 5.19 14.77 25.64
C CYS A 259 4.49 13.65 24.88
N ASP A 260 3.92 12.67 25.60
CA ASP A 260 3.22 11.53 25.02
C ASP A 260 1.73 11.85 24.81
N PHE A 261 1.32 11.95 23.54
CA PHE A 261 -0.04 12.36 23.19
C PHE A 261 -1.06 11.22 23.32
N ASP A 262 -0.63 9.96 23.53
CA ASP A 262 -1.56 8.90 23.92
C ASP A 262 -2.12 9.10 25.33
N LEU A 263 -1.44 9.85 26.19
CA LEU A 263 -1.93 10.18 27.52
C LEU A 263 -2.65 11.55 27.57
N ARG A 264 -2.68 12.29 26.44
CA ARG A 264 -3.28 13.63 26.35
C ARG A 264 -4.80 13.55 26.14
N PRO A 265 -5.61 14.28 26.92
CA PRO A 265 -7.05 14.39 26.66
C PRO A 265 -7.33 15.07 25.32
N CYS A 266 -8.32 14.55 24.59
CA CYS A 266 -8.77 15.09 23.30
C CYS A 266 -10.06 15.90 23.45
N HIS A 267 -10.29 16.80 22.51
CA HIS A 267 -11.60 17.39 22.24
C HIS A 267 -12.48 16.40 21.49
N GLU A 268 -13.80 16.49 21.67
CA GLU A 268 -14.75 15.71 20.87
C GLU A 268 -14.55 15.98 19.37
N THR A 269 -14.38 14.91 18.60
CA THR A 269 -14.26 14.98 17.13
C THR A 269 -14.58 13.64 16.48
N THR A 270 -14.81 13.66 15.17
CA THR A 270 -14.98 12.46 14.35
C THR A 270 -13.79 12.33 13.40
N VAL A 271 -13.36 11.10 13.18
CA VAL A 271 -12.38 10.73 12.17
C VAL A 271 -13.04 9.77 11.19
N ASP A 272 -13.28 10.26 9.98
CA ASP A 272 -13.82 9.47 8.88
C ASP A 272 -12.66 8.96 8.02
N ILE A 273 -12.57 7.64 7.90
CA ILE A 273 -11.49 6.94 7.19
C ILE A 273 -12.10 6.19 6.03
N PHE A 274 -11.59 6.43 4.83
CA PHE A 274 -12.08 5.78 3.63
C PHE A 274 -10.95 5.59 2.62
N HIS A 275 -11.17 4.67 1.69
CA HIS A 275 -10.25 4.39 0.60
C HIS A 275 -10.76 4.98 -0.71
N ASN A 276 -9.88 5.48 -1.60
CA ASN A 276 -10.25 6.07 -2.89
C ASN A 276 -11.14 5.18 -3.78
N ASN A 277 -11.08 3.87 -3.60
CA ASN A 277 -11.92 2.93 -4.36
C ASN A 277 -13.37 2.89 -3.84
N TYR A 278 -13.63 3.36 -2.61
CA TYR A 278 -14.97 3.49 -2.05
C TYR A 278 -15.72 4.68 -2.67
N THR A 279 -15.03 5.82 -2.84
CA THR A 279 -15.64 7.06 -3.36
C THR A 279 -15.96 6.99 -4.85
N LYS A 280 -15.27 6.15 -5.63
CA LYS A 280 -15.53 5.92 -7.07
C LYS A 280 -16.83 5.15 -7.39
N LYS A 281 -17.58 4.70 -6.39
CA LYS A 281 -18.84 3.93 -6.58
C LYS A 281 -20.11 4.79 -6.69
N THR A 282 -19.98 6.10 -6.81
CA THR A 282 -21.10 7.03 -7.04
C THR A 282 -20.92 7.71 -8.37
#